data_AF-A0A084TFQ5-F1
#
_entry.id   AF-A0A084TFQ5-F1
#
_cell.length_a   1.000
_cell.length_b   1.000
_cell.length_c   1.000
_cell.angle_alpha   90.00
_cell.angle_beta   90.00
_cell.angle_gamma   90.00
#
_symmetry.space_group_name_H-M   'P 1'
#
loop_
_entity.id
_entity.type
_entity.pdbx_description
1 polymer ?
#
loop_
_entity_poly.entity_id
_entity_poly.type
_entity_poly.pdbx_seq_one_letter_code
_entity_poly.pdbx_strand_id
1 'polypeptide(L)'
;MNALFSKINQGQYDNQDSLVRLMKNAEAKGEQTILKAVQQRLRKVFPKLYRRYVGPITLRDPLGSKNCYCAKPTSLHNIAHDILNMTIPTEALQCDLCWDEDITVAWGVYGPLGAKVIDKHTWTTTCHERGDVKYATH
;
A
#
# COMPACT_ATOMS: atom_id res chain seq x y z
N MET A 1 3.38 7.38 30.77
CA MET A 1 3.25 6.48 29.60
C MET A 1 1.76 6.34 29.31
N ASN A 2 1.29 6.63 28.08
CA ASN A 2 -0.16 6.68 27.77
C ASN A 2 -0.81 5.30 27.95
N ALA A 3 -1.87 5.19 28.76
CA ALA A 3 -2.54 3.92 29.05
C ALA A 3 -3.04 3.21 27.77
N LEU A 4 -3.44 3.97 26.75
CA LEU A 4 -3.84 3.44 25.46
C LEU A 4 -2.69 2.73 24.72
N PHE A 5 -1.50 3.32 24.72
CA PHE A 5 -0.29 2.73 24.10
C PHE A 5 0.04 1.36 24.71
N SER A 6 -0.01 1.25 26.05
CA SER A 6 0.25 -0.01 26.74
C SER A 6 -0.77 -1.08 26.35
N LYS A 7 -2.07 -0.74 26.34
CA LYS A 7 -3.15 -1.65 25.95
C LYS A 7 -3.02 -2.15 24.51
N ILE A 8 -2.63 -1.28 23.57
CA ILE A 8 -2.37 -1.66 22.17
C ILE A 8 -1.23 -2.67 22.08
N ASN A 9 -0.11 -2.41 22.74
CA ASN A 9 1.05 -3.32 22.69
C ASN A 9 0.76 -4.68 23.33
N GLN A 10 -0.10 -4.71 24.35
CA GLN A 10 -0.62 -5.93 24.98
C GLN A 10 -1.60 -6.71 24.10
N GLY A 11 -2.01 -6.18 22.93
CA GLY A 11 -2.92 -6.85 22.01
C GLY A 11 -4.39 -6.77 22.38
N GLN A 12 -4.78 -5.90 23.35
CA GLN A 12 -6.18 -5.78 23.78
C GLN A 12 -7.14 -5.33 22.66
N TYR A 13 -6.59 -4.80 21.57
CA TYR A 13 -7.34 -4.33 20.41
C TYR A 13 -7.08 -5.15 19.14
N ASP A 14 -6.56 -6.38 19.23
CA ASP A 14 -6.22 -7.24 18.08
C ASP A 14 -7.44 -7.79 17.30
N ASN A 15 -8.48 -6.98 17.15
CA ASN A 15 -9.54 -7.20 16.18
C ASN A 15 -9.39 -6.20 15.04
N GLN A 16 -9.73 -6.63 13.83
CA GLN A 16 -9.54 -5.86 12.60
C GLN A 16 -10.18 -4.46 12.68
N ASP A 17 -11.44 -4.36 13.10
CA ASP A 17 -12.16 -3.09 13.10
C ASP A 17 -11.60 -2.09 14.12
N SER A 18 -11.21 -2.57 15.31
CA SER A 18 -10.60 -1.71 16.33
C SER A 18 -9.25 -1.18 15.89
N LEU A 19 -8.37 -2.02 15.31
CA LEU A 19 -7.07 -1.55 14.83
C LEU A 19 -7.23 -0.55 13.68
N VAL A 20 -8.13 -0.80 12.73
CA VAL A 20 -8.38 0.15 11.62
C VAL A 20 -8.94 1.46 12.14
N ARG A 21 -9.90 1.43 13.08
CA ARG A 21 -10.46 2.63 13.68
C ARG A 21 -9.42 3.42 14.48
N LEU A 22 -8.61 2.74 15.29
CA LEU A 22 -7.53 3.36 16.05
C LEU A 22 -6.47 3.98 15.15
N MET A 23 -6.12 3.31 14.05
CA MET A 23 -5.18 3.83 13.06
C MET A 23 -5.69 5.15 12.46
N LYS A 24 -6.92 5.16 11.94
CA LYS A 24 -7.53 6.37 11.35
C LYS A 24 -7.64 7.51 12.36
N ASN A 25 -8.02 7.21 13.60
CA ASN A 25 -8.12 8.21 14.66
C ASN A 25 -6.75 8.79 15.05
N ALA A 26 -5.72 7.94 15.16
CA ALA A 26 -4.37 8.37 15.49
C ALA A 26 -3.77 9.22 14.37
N GLU A 27 -4.01 8.85 13.11
CA GLU A 27 -3.63 9.64 11.94
C GLU A 27 -4.31 11.00 11.93
N ALA A 28 -5.64 11.06 12.08
CA ALA A 28 -6.40 12.31 12.10
C ALA A 28 -6.00 13.26 13.25
N LYS A 29 -5.55 12.72 14.38
CA LYS A 29 -5.09 13.49 15.55
C LYS A 29 -3.59 13.77 15.57
N GLY A 30 -2.83 13.26 14.60
CA GLY A 30 -1.37 13.36 14.58
C GLY A 30 -0.67 12.61 15.73
N GLU A 31 -1.30 11.61 16.34
CA GLU A 31 -0.75 10.83 17.46
C GLU A 31 0.26 9.77 16.98
N GLN A 32 1.44 10.21 16.56
CA GLN A 32 2.45 9.35 15.89
C GLN A 32 2.86 8.11 16.70
N THR A 33 2.97 8.22 18.02
CA THR A 33 3.34 7.09 18.88
C THR A 33 2.26 6.00 18.90
N ILE A 34 0.98 6.41 18.92
CA ILE A 34 -0.15 5.48 18.86
C ILE A 34 -0.25 4.88 17.47
N LEU A 35 -0.10 5.70 16.42
CA LEU A 35 -0.13 5.24 15.03
C LEU A 35 0.92 4.15 14.78
N LYS A 36 2.17 4.36 15.20
CA LYS A 36 3.24 3.35 15.09
C LYS A 36 2.90 2.05 15.82
N ALA A 37 2.37 2.12 17.04
CA ALA A 37 1.99 0.93 17.81
C ALA A 37 0.88 0.14 17.10
N VAL A 38 -0.16 0.82 16.60
CA VAL A 38 -1.26 0.19 15.86
C VAL A 38 -0.76 -0.43 14.56
N GLN A 39 0.10 0.26 13.81
CA GLN A 39 0.70 -0.27 12.58
C GLN A 39 1.55 -1.52 12.84
N GLN A 40 2.30 -1.57 13.96
CA GLN A 40 3.03 -2.78 14.36
C GLN A 40 2.09 -3.95 14.69
N ARG A 41 0.98 -3.70 15.40
CA ARG A 41 -0.05 -4.73 15.66
C ARG A 41 -0.70 -5.21 14.36
N LEU A 42 -1.07 -4.29 13.46
CA LEU A 42 -1.62 -4.61 12.14
C LEU A 42 -0.66 -5.49 11.34
N ARG A 43 0.64 -5.15 11.32
CA ARG A 43 1.67 -5.96 10.63
C ARG A 43 1.73 -7.38 11.17
N LYS A 44 1.59 -7.56 12.48
CA LYS A 44 1.67 -8.86 13.16
C LYS A 44 0.40 -9.71 12.96
N VAL A 45 -0.77 -9.12 13.15
CA VAL A 45 -2.04 -9.87 13.24
C VAL A 45 -2.80 -9.87 11.92
N PHE A 46 -2.75 -8.77 11.15
CA PHE A 46 -3.49 -8.61 9.90
C PHE A 46 -2.58 -8.11 8.76
N PRO A 47 -1.59 -8.91 8.33
CA PRO A 47 -0.58 -8.49 7.33
C PRO A 47 -1.18 -7.98 6.01
N LYS A 48 -2.32 -8.53 5.58
CA LYS A 48 -3.04 -8.07 4.38
C LYS A 48 -3.58 -6.64 4.55
N LEU A 49 -4.14 -6.30 5.72
CA LEU A 49 -4.61 -4.94 6.00
C LEU A 49 -3.45 -3.97 6.18
N TYR A 50 -2.36 -4.42 6.81
CA TYR A 50 -1.14 -3.65 6.89
C TYR A 50 -0.63 -3.27 5.49
N ARG A 51 -0.56 -4.24 4.56
CA ARG A 51 -0.19 -3.99 3.16
C ARG A 51 -1.13 -2.98 2.50
N ARG A 52 -2.42 -3.09 2.77
CA ARG A 52 -3.45 -2.23 2.19
C ARG A 52 -3.30 -0.76 2.58
N TYR A 53 -3.06 -0.48 3.87
CA TYR A 53 -3.13 0.88 4.42
C TYR A 53 -1.77 1.50 4.72
N VAL A 54 -0.76 0.68 5.00
CA VAL A 54 0.57 1.16 5.44
C VAL A 54 1.59 0.96 4.34
N GLY A 55 1.72 -0.26 3.84
CA GLY A 55 2.74 -0.62 2.85
C GLY A 55 3.26 -2.04 3.01
N PRO A 56 4.21 -2.48 2.17
CA PRO A 56 4.72 -3.84 2.21
C PRO A 56 5.42 -4.16 3.54
N ILE A 57 5.39 -5.44 3.90
CA ILE A 57 5.97 -5.95 5.15
C ILE A 57 7.50 -5.85 5.09
N THR A 58 8.07 -6.12 3.92
CA THR A 58 9.52 -6.10 3.68
C THR A 58 9.84 -5.11 2.57
N LEU A 59 10.91 -4.34 2.79
CA LEU A 59 11.55 -3.54 1.75
C LEU A 59 12.24 -4.49 0.77
N ARG A 60 12.00 -4.30 -0.53
CA ARG A 60 12.59 -5.18 -1.56
C ARG A 60 13.91 -4.64 -2.10
N ASP A 61 14.08 -3.32 -2.13
CA ASP A 61 15.32 -2.68 -2.58
C ASP A 61 15.68 -1.46 -1.71
N PRO A 62 16.13 -1.66 -0.46
CA PRO A 62 16.41 -0.57 0.47
C PRO A 62 17.59 0.33 0.04
N LEU A 63 18.41 -0.08 -0.93
CA LEU A 63 19.55 0.69 -1.45
C LEU A 63 19.29 1.27 -2.85
N GLY A 64 18.16 0.95 -3.47
CA GLY A 64 17.80 1.42 -4.80
C GLY A 64 17.60 2.93 -4.84
N SER A 65 18.42 3.62 -5.64
CA SER A 65 18.32 5.08 -5.82
C SER A 65 17.20 5.52 -6.78
N LYS A 66 16.36 4.58 -7.25
CA LYS A 66 15.30 4.80 -8.26
C LYS A 66 13.93 5.08 -7.63
N ASN A 67 12.98 5.57 -8.42
CA ASN A 67 11.60 5.80 -7.97
C ASN A 67 10.67 4.56 -7.95
N CYS A 68 11.19 3.31 -8.08
CA CYS A 68 10.34 2.11 -8.00
C CYS A 68 9.78 1.92 -6.59
N TYR A 69 8.60 1.31 -6.49
CA TYR A 69 8.01 0.89 -5.23
C TYR A 69 8.86 -0.13 -4.45
N CYS A 70 9.82 -0.82 -5.09
CA CYS A 70 10.80 -1.64 -4.40
C CYS A 70 11.68 -0.82 -3.43
N ALA A 71 12.03 0.41 -3.82
CA ALA A 71 12.91 1.31 -3.07
C ALA A 71 12.16 2.40 -2.30
N LYS A 72 11.02 2.84 -2.84
CA LYS A 72 10.09 3.78 -2.19
C LYS A 72 8.73 3.12 -2.00
N PRO A 73 8.60 2.16 -1.06
CA PRO A 73 7.36 1.42 -0.92
C PRO A 73 6.25 2.31 -0.39
N THR A 74 5.05 1.98 -0.82
CA THR A 74 3.83 2.71 -0.47
C THR A 74 2.67 1.73 -0.26
N SER A 75 1.55 2.21 0.27
CA SER A 75 0.38 1.37 0.53
C SER A 75 -0.35 1.00 -0.76
N LEU A 76 -1.07 -0.13 -0.78
CA LEU A 76 -1.91 -0.47 -1.96
C LEU A 76 -2.96 0.61 -2.23
N HIS A 77 -3.41 1.33 -1.19
CA HIS A 77 -4.32 2.47 -1.36
C HIS A 77 -3.68 3.59 -2.18
N ASN A 78 -2.45 3.98 -1.86
CA ASN A 78 -1.74 5.02 -2.61
C ASN A 78 -1.40 4.56 -4.03
N ILE A 79 -1.04 3.29 -4.23
CA ILE A 79 -0.82 2.75 -5.59
C ILE A 79 -2.11 2.77 -6.40
N ALA A 80 -3.25 2.48 -5.78
CA ALA A 80 -4.54 2.63 -6.45
C ALA A 80 -4.80 4.09 -6.86
N HIS A 81 -4.43 5.06 -6.02
CA HIS A 81 -4.47 6.47 -6.40
C HIS A 81 -3.52 6.79 -7.56
N ASP A 82 -2.30 6.23 -7.56
CA ASP A 82 -1.35 6.40 -8.66
C ASP A 82 -1.90 5.82 -9.97
N ILE A 83 -2.57 4.66 -9.92
CA ILE A 83 -3.26 4.06 -11.08
C ILE A 83 -4.37 4.99 -11.58
N LEU A 84 -5.24 5.48 -10.69
CA LEU A 84 -6.36 6.35 -11.06
C LEU A 84 -5.91 7.67 -11.71
N ASN A 85 -4.80 8.21 -11.23
CA ASN A 85 -4.25 9.48 -11.69
C ASN A 85 -3.26 9.32 -12.84
N MET A 86 -2.96 8.09 -13.26
CA MET A 86 -1.91 7.80 -14.25
C MET A 86 -0.54 8.40 -13.84
N THR A 87 -0.19 8.28 -12.56
CA THR A 87 1.04 8.81 -11.96
C THR A 87 1.97 7.71 -11.42
N ILE A 88 1.83 6.48 -11.92
CA ILE A 88 2.72 5.38 -11.53
C ILE A 88 4.14 5.70 -12.01
N PRO A 89 5.18 5.61 -11.15
CA PRO A 89 6.55 5.85 -11.58
C PRO A 89 6.96 4.96 -12.75
N THR A 90 7.64 5.52 -13.75
CA THR A 90 8.15 4.79 -14.93
C THR A 90 8.96 3.57 -14.52
N GLU A 91 9.84 3.71 -13.52
CA GLU A 91 10.67 2.61 -13.03
C GLU A 91 9.85 1.50 -12.37
N ALA A 92 8.69 1.84 -11.78
CA ALA A 92 7.75 0.86 -11.24
C ALA A 92 7.00 0.12 -12.36
N LEU A 93 6.63 0.79 -13.46
CA LEU A 93 6.02 0.16 -14.63
C LEU A 93 6.98 -0.81 -15.35
N GLN A 94 8.26 -0.46 -15.42
CA GLN A 94 9.30 -1.32 -16.03
C GLN A 94 9.65 -2.54 -15.17
N CYS A 95 9.48 -2.45 -13.85
CA CYS A 95 9.88 -3.49 -12.92
C CYS A 95 8.81 -4.57 -12.76
N ASP A 96 9.15 -5.81 -13.10
CA ASP A 96 8.23 -6.95 -12.97
C ASP A 96 7.76 -7.20 -11.55
N LEU A 97 8.65 -7.06 -10.57
CA LEU A 97 8.27 -7.19 -9.17
C LEU A 97 7.31 -6.08 -8.74
N CYS A 98 7.55 -4.81 -9.09
CA CYS A 98 6.64 -3.70 -8.78
C CYS A 98 5.26 -3.94 -9.46
N TRP A 99 5.23 -4.52 -10.68
CA TRP A 99 3.99 -4.89 -11.36
C TRP A 99 3.21 -6.02 -10.67
N ASP A 100 3.87 -7.16 -10.44
CA ASP A 100 3.22 -8.38 -9.95
C ASP A 100 2.83 -8.28 -8.47
N GLU A 101 3.66 -7.63 -7.66
CA GLU A 101 3.42 -7.57 -6.22
C GLU A 101 2.57 -6.37 -5.82
N ASP A 102 2.67 -5.24 -6.52
CA ASP A 102 2.02 -4.02 -6.04
C ASP A 102 0.93 -3.50 -6.97
N ILE A 103 1.23 -3.29 -8.26
CA ILE A 103 0.28 -2.66 -9.20
C ILE A 103 -0.91 -3.60 -9.47
N THR A 104 -0.65 -4.86 -9.82
CA THR A 104 -1.73 -5.84 -10.06
C THR A 104 -2.48 -6.21 -8.79
N VAL A 105 -1.80 -6.27 -7.64
CA VAL A 105 -2.45 -6.52 -6.34
C VAL A 105 -3.33 -5.33 -5.95
N ALA A 106 -2.89 -4.09 -6.18
CA ALA A 106 -3.70 -2.90 -5.98
C ALA A 106 -4.95 -2.94 -6.87
N TRP A 107 -4.81 -3.31 -8.14
CA TRP A 107 -5.97 -3.55 -9.01
C TRP A 107 -6.86 -4.70 -8.54
N GLY A 108 -6.31 -5.80 -8.03
CA GLY A 108 -7.11 -6.88 -7.45
C GLY A 108 -7.95 -6.42 -6.24
N VAL A 109 -7.41 -5.53 -5.40
CA VAL A 109 -8.11 -5.00 -4.22
C VAL A 109 -9.09 -3.87 -4.57
N TYR A 110 -8.73 -2.99 -5.51
CA TYR A 110 -9.47 -1.76 -5.80
C TYR A 110 -10.20 -1.77 -7.14
N GLY A 111 -10.01 -2.81 -7.95
CA GLY A 111 -10.63 -2.97 -9.26
C GLY A 111 -12.06 -3.52 -9.21
N PRO A 112 -12.60 -3.98 -10.35
CA PRO A 112 -14.03 -4.31 -10.51
C PRO A 112 -14.56 -5.43 -9.61
N LEU A 113 -13.70 -6.36 -9.18
CA LEU A 113 -14.05 -7.47 -8.27
C LEU A 113 -13.76 -7.16 -6.80
N GLY A 114 -13.09 -6.03 -6.52
CA GLY A 114 -12.75 -5.57 -5.18
C GLY A 114 -13.61 -4.37 -4.79
N ALA A 115 -12.95 -3.25 -4.49
CA ALA A 115 -13.62 -2.01 -4.08
C ALA A 115 -14.32 -1.24 -5.22
N LYS A 116 -14.18 -1.67 -6.48
CA LYS A 116 -14.82 -1.05 -7.66
C LYS A 116 -14.45 0.42 -7.86
N VAL A 117 -13.22 0.78 -7.51
CA VAL A 117 -12.67 2.14 -7.64
C VAL A 117 -11.94 2.29 -8.97
N ILE A 118 -11.09 1.33 -9.32
CA ILE A 118 -10.38 1.32 -10.60
C ILE A 118 -11.25 0.59 -11.63
N ASP A 119 -11.74 1.33 -12.62
CA ASP A 119 -12.54 0.72 -13.68
C ASP A 119 -11.66 -0.04 -14.68
N LYS A 120 -12.32 -0.80 -15.57
CA LYS A 120 -11.63 -1.62 -16.57
C LYS A 120 -10.87 -0.76 -17.59
N HIS A 121 -11.38 0.42 -17.93
CA HIS A 121 -10.75 1.31 -18.89
C HIS A 121 -9.45 1.89 -18.33
N THR A 122 -9.46 2.44 -17.12
CA THR A 122 -8.25 2.90 -16.42
C THR A 122 -7.21 1.78 -16.37
N TRP A 123 -7.62 0.56 -15.98
CA TRP A 123 -6.72 -0.57 -15.92
C TRP A 123 -6.11 -0.94 -17.29
N THR A 124 -6.92 -0.98 -18.34
CA THR A 124 -6.44 -1.23 -19.71
C THR A 124 -5.42 -0.18 -20.13
N THR A 125 -5.66 1.10 -19.83
CA THR A 125 -4.71 2.18 -20.13
C THR A 125 -3.39 1.97 -19.39
N THR A 126 -3.42 1.61 -18.10
CA THR A 126 -2.20 1.28 -17.33
C THR A 126 -1.43 0.09 -17.93
N CYS A 127 -2.14 -0.93 -18.43
CA CYS A 127 -1.50 -2.06 -19.12
C CYS A 127 -0.80 -1.64 -20.42
N HIS A 128 -1.42 -0.77 -21.23
CA HIS A 128 -0.79 -0.24 -22.43
C HIS A 128 0.43 0.62 -22.11
N GLU A 129 0.32 1.49 -21.11
CA GLU A 129 1.45 2.33 -20.68
C GLU A 129 2.65 1.49 -20.22
N ARG A 130 2.42 0.41 -19.46
CA ARG A 130 3.51 -0.53 -19.15
C ARG A 130 4.08 -1.16 -20.42
N GLY A 131 3.23 -1.57 -21.35
CA GLY A 131 3.62 -2.11 -22.64
C GLY A 131 4.62 -1.21 -23.35
N ASP A 132 4.22 0.07 -23.50
CA ASP A 132 5.03 1.10 -24.15
C ASP A 132 6.33 1.34 -23.38
N VAL A 133 6.25 1.63 -22.08
CA VAL A 133 7.41 2.01 -21.27
C VAL A 133 8.43 0.87 -21.11
N LYS A 134 8.00 -0.40 -21.10
CA LYS A 134 8.87 -1.54 -20.84
C LYS A 134 9.40 -2.19 -22.12
N TYR A 135 8.60 -2.22 -23.19
CA TYR A 135 8.89 -3.02 -24.37
C TYR A 135 8.98 -2.22 -25.66
N ALA A 136 8.55 -0.94 -25.68
CA ALA A 136 8.82 -0.10 -26.85
C ALA A 136 10.33 0.07 -26.97
N THR A 137 10.87 -0.47 -28.05
CA THR A 137 12.27 -0.33 -28.44
C THR A 137 12.43 1.09 -28.98
N HIS A 138 13.25 1.91 -28.32
CA HIS A 138 13.81 3.11 -28.93
C HIS A 138 15.11 2.76 -29.66
#